data_AF-A0AAU7VRN7-F1
#
_entry.id   AF-A0AAU7VRN7-F1
#
_cell.length_a   1.000
_cell.length_b   1.000
_cell.length_c   1.000
_cell.angle_alpha   90.00
_cell.angle_beta   90.00
_cell.angle_gamma   90.00
#
_symmetry.space_group_name_H-M   'P 1'
#
loop_
_entity.id
_entity.type
_entity.pdbx_description
1 polymer ?
#
loop_
_entity_poly.entity_id
_entity_poly.type
_entity_poly.pdbx_seq_one_letter_code
_entity_poly.pdbx_strand_id
1 'polypeptide(L)'
;MKDFNKEDLEDILKQLVSMRTIEVNKIKGNMDNTNDLTSFLSDCQKKILHLERAIQHYHQFLREWMLYSTGEKVEDDEPSKRTSWTIHNNIITIAIRRPNSKYATTIRFPVSLAREIVNFIFEFVDENKVIKRSDILKKFEREIIEQTTYNSNSSGQVVYALILVLLKEDVLKASKNNKREYVLKERKMLFS
;
A
#
# COMPACT_ATOMS: atom_id res chain seq x y z
N MET A 1 26.92 14.98 -13.50
CA MET A 1 25.59 14.51 -13.96
C MET A 1 24.94 15.69 -14.68
N LYS A 2 24.31 15.49 -15.84
CA LYS A 2 23.55 16.57 -16.48
C LYS A 2 22.29 16.82 -15.65
N ASP A 3 22.09 18.05 -15.19
CA ASP A 3 20.87 18.48 -14.51
C ASP A 3 19.74 18.53 -15.53
N PHE A 4 18.71 17.70 -15.36
CA PHE A 4 17.49 17.77 -16.15
C PHE A 4 16.63 18.90 -15.59
N ASN A 5 16.23 19.86 -16.43
CA ASN A 5 15.35 20.94 -15.99
C ASN A 5 13.87 20.48 -16.06
N LYS A 6 12.97 21.29 -15.51
CA LYS A 6 11.54 20.98 -15.44
C LYS A 6 10.90 20.78 -16.83
N GLU A 7 11.36 21.53 -17.83
CA GLU A 7 10.84 21.45 -19.20
C GLU A 7 11.22 20.13 -19.86
N ASP A 8 12.42 19.61 -19.59
CA ASP A 8 12.86 18.30 -20.08
C ASP A 8 11.97 17.15 -19.56
N LEU A 9 11.54 17.24 -18.31
CA LEU A 9 10.65 16.24 -17.68
C LEU A 9 9.23 16.32 -18.23
N GLU A 10 8.72 17.51 -18.51
CA GLU A 10 7.41 17.71 -19.15
C GLU A 10 7.40 17.19 -20.58
N ASP A 11 8.52 17.31 -21.30
CA ASP A 11 8.65 16.75 -22.65
C ASP A 11 8.65 15.22 -22.64
N ILE A 12 9.39 14.61 -21.70
CA ILE A 12 9.37 13.15 -21.49
C ILE A 12 7.95 12.66 -21.17
N LEU A 13 7.19 13.38 -20.34
CA LEU A 13 5.80 13.02 -20.02
C LEU A 13 4.90 13.07 -21.26
N LYS A 14 5.03 14.11 -22.10
CA LYS A 14 4.28 14.22 -23.36
C LYS A 14 4.61 13.06 -24.32
N GLN A 15 5.89 12.68 -24.42
CA GLN A 15 6.32 11.54 -25.22
C GLN A 15 5.70 10.23 -24.72
N LEU A 16 5.70 10.00 -23.40
CA LEU A 16 5.08 8.81 -22.80
C LEU A 16 3.57 8.74 -23.03
N VAL A 17 2.86 9.88 -22.94
CA VAL A 17 1.42 9.94 -23.23
C VAL A 17 1.12 9.66 -24.71
N SER A 18 1.97 10.15 -25.62
CA SER A 18 1.88 9.87 -27.04
C SER A 18 2.09 8.37 -27.33
N MET A 19 3.14 7.77 -26.77
CA MET A 19 3.41 6.34 -26.89
C MET A 19 2.26 5.48 -26.37
N ARG A 20 1.67 5.85 -25.22
CA ARG A 20 0.48 5.18 -24.67
C ARG A 20 -0.68 5.21 -25.67
N THR A 21 -0.93 6.37 -26.28
CA THR A 21 -2.05 6.53 -27.23
C THR A 21 -1.85 5.69 -28.48
N ILE A 22 -0.64 5.66 -29.02
CA ILE A 22 -0.28 4.82 -30.19
C ILE A 22 -0.50 3.34 -29.87
N GLU A 23 -0.04 2.89 -28.71
CA GLU A 23 -0.11 1.48 -28.36
C GLU A 23 -1.55 1.03 -28.05
N VAL A 24 -2.37 1.90 -27.45
CA VAL A 24 -3.81 1.68 -27.28
C VAL A 24 -4.51 1.56 -28.64
N ASN A 25 -4.12 2.35 -29.65
CA ASN A 25 -4.73 2.28 -30.98
C ASN A 25 -4.33 1.01 -31.74
N LYS A 26 -3.08 0.56 -31.62
CA LYS A 26 -2.65 -0.75 -32.17
C LYS A 26 -3.37 -1.92 -31.51
N ILE A 27 -3.57 -1.83 -30.20
CA ILE A 27 -4.39 -2.78 -29.44
C ILE A 27 -5.81 -2.82 -30.02
N LYS A 28 -6.46 -1.66 -30.18
CA LYS A 28 -7.81 -1.61 -30.78
C LYS A 28 -7.86 -2.24 -32.18
N GLY A 29 -6.89 -1.94 -33.06
CA GLY A 29 -6.84 -2.52 -34.40
C GLY A 29 -6.56 -4.03 -34.46
N ASN A 30 -5.87 -4.60 -33.47
CA ASN A 30 -5.66 -6.05 -33.38
C ASN A 30 -6.89 -6.81 -32.86
N MET A 31 -7.79 -6.11 -32.15
CA MET A 31 -9.03 -6.68 -31.61
C MET A 31 -10.02 -7.09 -32.72
N ASP A 32 -9.92 -6.46 -33.89
CA ASP A 32 -10.75 -6.76 -35.07
C ASP A 32 -10.35 -8.07 -35.78
N ASN A 33 -9.21 -8.69 -35.42
CA ASN A 33 -8.64 -9.85 -36.13
C ASN A 33 -8.50 -11.13 -35.28
N THR A 34 -8.97 -11.17 -34.03
CA THR A 34 -8.75 -12.33 -33.14
C THR A 34 -10.04 -12.98 -32.65
N ASN A 35 -10.24 -14.25 -33.00
CA ASN A 35 -11.34 -15.12 -32.54
C ASN A 35 -11.31 -15.48 -31.04
N ASP A 36 -10.34 -14.97 -30.26
CA ASP A 36 -10.35 -15.12 -28.81
C ASP A 36 -10.07 -13.78 -28.13
N LEU A 37 -11.13 -12.97 -28.12
CA LEU A 37 -11.23 -11.66 -27.47
C LEU A 37 -10.77 -11.70 -25.99
N THR A 38 -10.92 -12.84 -25.33
CA THR A 38 -10.64 -13.04 -23.90
C THR A 38 -9.14 -12.98 -23.59
N SER A 39 -8.32 -13.68 -24.38
CA SER A 39 -6.86 -13.68 -24.23
C SER A 39 -6.29 -12.28 -24.48
N PHE A 40 -6.80 -11.63 -25.52
CA PHE A 40 -6.42 -10.27 -25.88
C PHE A 40 -6.77 -9.23 -24.79
N LEU A 41 -7.98 -9.30 -24.23
CA LEU A 41 -8.41 -8.43 -23.13
C LEU A 41 -7.58 -8.65 -21.86
N SER A 42 -7.25 -9.90 -21.53
CA SER A 42 -6.37 -10.23 -20.40
C SER A 42 -4.99 -9.57 -20.54
N ASP A 43 -4.39 -9.62 -21.72
CA ASP A 43 -3.07 -9.02 -21.94
C ASP A 43 -3.11 -7.49 -21.95
N CYS A 44 -4.22 -6.89 -22.41
CA CYS A 44 -4.45 -5.47 -22.27
C CYS A 44 -4.56 -5.04 -20.81
N GLN A 45 -5.29 -5.79 -19.98
CA GLN A 45 -5.42 -5.52 -18.55
C GLN A 45 -4.07 -5.58 -17.83
N LYS A 46 -3.22 -6.58 -18.15
CA LYS A 46 -1.86 -6.65 -17.61
C LYS A 46 -1.03 -5.43 -18.00
N LYS A 47 -1.08 -5.01 -19.27
CA LYS A 47 -0.35 -3.82 -19.74
C LYS A 47 -0.84 -2.53 -19.10
N ILE A 48 -2.15 -2.37 -18.92
CA ILE A 48 -2.74 -1.23 -18.20
C ILE A 48 -2.22 -1.20 -16.76
N LEU A 49 -2.26 -2.33 -16.04
CA LEU A 49 -1.73 -2.43 -14.69
C LEU A 49 -0.23 -2.08 -14.60
N HIS A 50 0.56 -2.51 -15.59
CA HIS A 50 1.98 -2.13 -15.68
C HIS A 50 2.17 -0.62 -15.88
N LEU A 51 1.34 0.00 -16.74
CA LEU A 51 1.38 1.44 -16.97
C LEU A 51 0.92 2.23 -15.75
N GLU A 52 -0.11 1.80 -15.05
CA GLU A 52 -0.58 2.42 -13.81
C GLU A 52 0.52 2.38 -12.73
N ARG A 53 1.21 1.24 -12.59
CA ARG A 53 2.37 1.13 -11.69
C ARG A 53 3.49 2.09 -12.10
N ALA A 54 3.82 2.16 -13.39
CA ALA A 54 4.85 3.08 -13.89
C ALA A 54 4.49 4.56 -13.62
N ILE A 55 3.23 4.95 -13.83
CA ILE A 55 2.72 6.30 -13.54
C ILE A 55 2.81 6.59 -12.04
N GLN A 56 2.41 5.65 -11.18
CA GLN A 56 2.55 5.79 -9.73
C GLN A 56 4.02 5.98 -9.30
N HIS A 57 4.93 5.20 -9.89
CA HIS A 57 6.37 5.35 -9.65
C HIS A 57 6.88 6.73 -10.08
N TYR A 58 6.44 7.21 -11.24
CA TYR A 58 6.85 8.52 -11.77
C TYR A 58 6.30 9.69 -10.96
N HIS A 59 5.02 9.68 -10.58
CA HIS A 59 4.44 10.70 -9.70
C HIS A 59 5.15 10.76 -8.35
N GLN A 60 5.54 9.60 -7.81
CA GLN A 60 6.27 9.54 -6.55
C GLN A 60 7.71 10.06 -6.70
N PHE A 61 8.38 9.73 -7.81
CA PHE A 61 9.68 10.30 -8.15
C PHE A 61 9.61 11.83 -8.25
N LEU A 62 8.63 12.37 -8.95
CA LEU A 62 8.44 13.82 -9.07
C LEU A 62 8.23 14.48 -7.71
N ARG A 63 7.45 13.87 -6.82
CA ARG A 63 7.25 14.37 -5.46
C ARG A 63 8.56 14.39 -4.68
N GLU A 64 9.33 13.31 -4.72
CA GLU A 64 10.63 13.20 -4.05
C GLU A 64 11.67 14.17 -4.61
N TRP A 65 11.67 14.37 -5.93
CA TRP A 65 12.52 15.33 -6.62
C TRP A 65 12.17 16.77 -6.23
N MET A 66 10.88 17.12 -6.19
CA MET A 66 10.46 18.45 -5.74
C MET A 66 10.91 18.72 -4.30
N LEU A 67 10.69 17.76 -3.39
CA LEU A 67 11.13 17.86 -1.98
C LEU A 67 12.66 18.00 -1.85
N TYR A 68 13.42 17.24 -2.65
CA TYR A 68 14.87 17.36 -2.69
C TYR A 68 15.31 18.74 -3.20
N SER A 69 14.67 19.24 -4.27
CA SER A 69 15.02 20.50 -4.92
C SER A 69 14.66 21.75 -4.10
N THR A 70 13.65 21.69 -3.24
CA THR A 70 13.24 22.81 -2.38
C THR A 70 14.00 22.85 -1.05
N GLY A 71 14.78 21.80 -0.73
CA GLY A 71 15.48 21.69 0.56
C GLY A 71 14.54 21.49 1.75
N GLU A 72 13.24 21.30 1.51
CA GLU A 72 12.27 20.98 2.56
C GLU A 72 12.50 19.54 3.02
N LYS A 73 12.96 19.37 4.27
CA LYS A 73 12.90 18.07 4.94
C LYS A 73 11.42 17.67 5.01
N VAL A 74 11.10 16.44 4.62
CA VAL A 74 9.76 15.87 4.77
C VAL A 74 9.42 15.86 6.25
N GLU A 75 8.72 16.91 6.69
CA GLU A 75 8.43 17.16 8.11
C GLU A 75 7.28 16.28 8.64
N ASP A 76 6.80 15.33 7.84
CA ASP A 76 5.76 14.39 8.28
C ASP A 76 5.90 13.02 7.59
N ASP A 77 6.95 12.27 7.93
CA ASP A 77 7.20 10.90 7.45
C ASP A 77 6.29 9.85 8.13
N GLU A 78 4.98 10.10 8.17
CA GLU A 78 4.04 9.21 8.85
C GLU A 78 3.97 7.85 8.12
N PRO A 79 4.32 6.72 8.76
CA PRO A 79 4.38 5.43 8.07
C PRO A 79 3.05 4.97 7.47
N SER A 80 1.91 5.38 8.04
CA SER A 80 0.56 5.10 7.52
C SER A 80 0.33 5.73 6.14
N LYS A 81 0.80 6.95 5.92
CA LYS A 81 0.68 7.67 4.62
C LYS A 81 1.42 6.94 3.50
N ARG A 82 2.54 6.31 3.82
CA ARG A 82 3.41 5.53 2.91
C ARG A 82 3.05 4.06 2.79
N THR A 83 1.97 3.64 3.46
CA THR A 83 1.47 2.27 3.42
C THR A 83 0.46 2.13 2.28
N SER A 84 0.56 1.06 1.51
CA SER A 84 -0.43 0.65 0.51
C SER A 84 -0.80 -0.80 0.76
N TRP A 85 -2.04 -1.19 0.50
CA TRP A 85 -2.49 -2.56 0.73
C TRP A 85 -3.50 -3.00 -0.33
N THR A 86 -3.55 -4.30 -0.59
CA THR A 86 -4.46 -4.93 -1.56
C THR A 86 -4.85 -6.32 -1.08
N ILE A 87 -6.03 -6.79 -1.49
CA ILE A 87 -6.46 -8.17 -1.30
C ILE A 87 -6.41 -8.89 -2.64
N HIS A 88 -5.79 -10.08 -2.67
CA HIS A 88 -5.82 -10.97 -3.83
C HIS A 88 -5.79 -12.41 -3.34
N ASN A 89 -6.66 -13.28 -3.88
CA ASN A 89 -6.77 -14.69 -3.51
C ASN A 89 -6.84 -14.93 -1.99
N ASN A 90 -7.68 -14.17 -1.29
CA ASN A 90 -7.86 -14.24 0.17
C ASN A 90 -6.59 -13.94 1.00
N ILE A 91 -5.58 -13.33 0.39
CA ILE A 91 -4.36 -12.87 1.04
C ILE A 91 -4.32 -11.34 1.02
N ILE A 92 -4.09 -10.75 2.18
CA ILE A 92 -3.77 -9.33 2.30
C ILE A 92 -2.28 -9.16 2.02
N THR A 93 -1.94 -8.24 1.12
CA THR A 93 -0.58 -7.77 0.90
C THR A 93 -0.48 -6.31 1.33
N ILE A 94 0.38 -6.01 2.30
CA ILE A 94 0.66 -4.66 2.79
C ILE A 94 2.09 -4.30 2.42
N ALA A 95 2.28 -3.20 1.71
CA ALA A 95 3.58 -2.64 1.36
C ALA A 95 3.82 -1.34 2.12
N ILE A 96 4.91 -1.28 2.87
CA ILE A 96 5.36 -0.11 3.64
C ILE A 96 6.67 0.37 3.02
N ARG A 97 6.62 1.46 2.24
CA ARG A 97 7.84 2.08 1.69
C ARG A 97 8.69 2.60 2.84
N ARG A 98 10.03 2.53 2.81
CA ARG A 98 10.86 3.22 3.81
C ARG A 98 11.37 4.54 3.23
N PRO A 99 11.52 5.61 4.04
CA PRO A 99 12.21 6.80 3.58
C PRO A 99 13.61 6.39 3.11
N ASN A 100 13.97 6.81 1.89
CA ASN A 100 15.27 6.52 1.26
C ASN A 100 15.54 5.05 0.88
N SER A 101 14.52 4.20 0.79
CA SER A 101 14.67 2.82 0.27
C SER A 101 13.97 2.64 -1.07
N LYS A 102 14.67 2.00 -2.02
CA LYS A 102 14.06 1.53 -3.28
C LYS A 102 13.05 0.41 -3.06
N TYR A 103 13.15 -0.31 -1.94
CA TYR A 103 12.33 -1.48 -1.63
C TYR A 103 11.34 -1.16 -0.50
N ALA A 104 10.09 -1.62 -0.69
CA ALA A 104 9.08 -1.62 0.36
C ALA A 104 9.21 -2.88 1.21
N THR A 105 8.98 -2.74 2.52
CA THR A 105 8.72 -3.91 3.37
C THR A 105 7.34 -4.44 3.00
N THR A 106 7.28 -5.69 2.51
CA THR A 106 6.03 -6.33 2.08
C THR A 106 5.63 -7.38 3.10
N ILE A 107 4.41 -7.28 3.62
CA ILE A 107 3.83 -8.19 4.60
C ILE A 107 2.63 -8.89 3.98
N ARG A 108 2.54 -10.21 4.14
CA ARG A 108 1.47 -11.03 3.55
C ARG A 108 0.88 -11.99 4.57
N PHE A 109 -0.44 -12.00 4.69
CA PHE A 109 -1.15 -12.89 5.61
C PHE A 109 -2.61 -13.08 5.18
N PRO A 110 -3.29 -14.15 5.65
CA PRO A 110 -4.68 -14.43 5.29
C PRO A 110 -5.66 -13.33 5.74
N VAL A 111 -6.69 -13.11 4.92
CA VAL A 111 -7.80 -12.19 5.26
C VAL A 111 -8.53 -12.65 6.53
N SER A 112 -8.68 -13.96 6.76
CA SER A 112 -9.30 -14.51 7.98
C SER A 112 -8.60 -14.02 9.25
N LEU A 113 -7.28 -14.15 9.30
CA LEU A 113 -6.46 -13.68 10.42
C LEU A 113 -6.58 -12.16 10.60
N ALA A 114 -6.63 -11.40 9.51
CA ALA A 114 -6.83 -9.96 9.58
C ALA A 114 -8.18 -9.57 10.21
N ARG A 115 -9.26 -10.27 9.85
CA ARG A 115 -10.60 -10.07 10.41
C ARG A 115 -10.63 -10.36 11.90
N GLU A 116 -10.05 -11.49 12.32
CA GLU A 116 -9.96 -11.86 13.73
C GLU A 116 -9.23 -10.80 14.55
N ILE A 117 -8.09 -10.32 14.05
CA ILE A 117 -7.32 -9.27 14.73
C ILE A 117 -8.13 -7.96 14.79
N VAL A 118 -8.79 -7.55 13.71
CA VAL A 118 -9.59 -6.30 13.70
C VAL A 118 -10.79 -6.39 14.65
N ASN A 119 -11.49 -7.52 14.68
CA ASN A 119 -12.61 -7.72 15.61
C ASN A 119 -12.14 -7.64 17.05
N PHE A 120 -11.02 -8.30 17.38
CA PHE A 120 -10.41 -8.16 18.70
C PHE A 120 -10.03 -6.73 19.02
N ILE A 121 -9.43 -5.99 18.08
CA ILE A 121 -9.09 -4.57 18.28
C ILE A 121 -10.33 -3.77 18.66
N PHE A 122 -11.44 -3.99 17.96
CA PHE A 122 -12.69 -3.29 18.24
C PHE A 122 -13.25 -3.62 19.62
N GLU A 123 -13.36 -4.89 19.96
CA GLU A 123 -13.83 -5.35 21.28
C GLU A 123 -12.94 -4.81 22.41
N PHE A 124 -11.63 -4.93 22.25
CA PHE A 124 -10.67 -4.50 23.25
C PHE A 124 -10.71 -2.99 23.50
N VAL A 125 -10.87 -2.19 22.44
CA VAL A 125 -10.97 -0.72 22.56
C VAL A 125 -12.30 -0.30 23.18
N ASP A 126 -13.40 -1.02 22.97
CA ASP A 126 -14.67 -0.72 23.64
C ASP A 126 -14.54 -0.81 25.17
N GLU A 127 -13.85 -1.86 25.63
CA GLU A 127 -13.60 -2.16 27.04
C GLU A 127 -12.53 -1.23 27.64
N ASN A 128 -11.36 -1.13 27.00
CA ASN A 128 -10.15 -0.53 27.57
C ASN A 128 -9.89 0.91 27.07
N LYS A 129 -10.70 1.42 26.13
CA LYS A 129 -10.61 2.73 25.47
C LYS A 129 -9.38 2.95 24.59
N VAL A 130 -8.30 2.23 24.82
CA VAL A 130 -7.04 2.30 24.09
C VAL A 130 -6.52 0.89 23.81
N ILE A 131 -5.73 0.74 22.75
CA ILE A 131 -5.02 -0.51 22.44
C ILE A 131 -3.58 -0.24 22.02
N LYS A 132 -2.66 -1.13 22.38
CA LYS A 132 -1.25 -1.11 21.95
C LYS A 132 -0.95 -2.28 21.04
N ARG A 133 0.11 -2.13 20.24
CA ARG A 133 0.66 -3.24 19.43
C ARG A 133 0.98 -4.48 20.28
N SER A 134 1.48 -4.28 21.51
CA SER A 134 1.79 -5.35 22.44
C SER A 134 0.57 -6.15 22.87
N ASP A 135 -0.60 -5.53 22.97
CA ASP A 135 -1.81 -6.19 23.45
C ASP A 135 -2.34 -7.16 22.39
N ILE A 136 -2.32 -6.71 21.12
CA ILE A 136 -2.65 -7.55 19.97
C ILE A 136 -1.63 -8.70 19.83
N LEU A 137 -0.33 -8.39 19.95
CA LEU A 137 0.70 -9.41 19.81
C LEU A 137 0.59 -10.49 20.89
N LYS A 138 0.32 -10.12 22.15
CA LYS A 138 0.08 -11.09 23.23
C LYS A 138 -1.07 -12.05 22.94
N LYS A 139 -2.09 -11.60 22.20
CA LYS A 139 -3.27 -12.40 21.87
C LYS A 139 -3.09 -13.27 20.62
N PHE A 140 -2.36 -12.79 19.62
CA PHE A 140 -2.30 -13.40 18.28
C PHE A 140 -0.92 -13.88 17.83
N GLU A 141 0.12 -13.78 18.66
CA GLU A 141 1.48 -14.19 18.25
C GLU A 141 1.51 -15.64 17.75
N ARG A 142 0.86 -16.55 18.46
CA ARG A 142 0.81 -17.97 18.10
C ARG A 142 0.07 -18.17 16.78
N GLU A 143 -1.13 -17.62 16.66
CA GLU A 143 -1.97 -17.74 15.46
C GLU A 143 -1.30 -17.13 14.23
N ILE A 144 -0.55 -16.04 14.39
CA ILE A 144 0.28 -15.47 13.33
C ILE A 144 1.34 -16.48 12.91
N ILE A 145 2.09 -17.07 13.84
CA ILE A 145 3.14 -18.03 13.53
C ILE A 145 2.57 -19.29 12.85
N GLU A 146 1.40 -19.76 13.28
CA GLU A 146 0.75 -20.97 12.74
C GLU A 146 0.16 -20.75 11.34
N GLN A 147 -0.39 -19.57 11.05
CA GLN A 147 -1.09 -19.29 9.80
C GLN A 147 -0.25 -18.56 8.73
N THR A 148 1.01 -18.25 9.02
CA THR A 148 1.87 -17.46 8.14
C THR A 148 3.31 -18.00 8.12
N THR A 149 4.20 -17.34 7.37
CA THR A 149 5.64 -17.66 7.36
C THR A 149 6.45 -16.89 8.41
N TYR A 150 5.80 -16.12 9.29
CA TYR A 150 6.48 -15.31 10.30
C TYR A 150 6.84 -16.14 11.54
N ASN A 151 7.91 -15.76 12.22
CA ASN A 151 8.36 -16.35 13.49
C ASN A 151 8.16 -15.36 14.66
N SER A 152 8.47 -15.77 15.89
CA SER A 152 8.33 -14.90 17.09
C SER A 152 9.03 -13.55 16.97
N ASN A 153 10.15 -13.48 16.25
CA ASN A 153 10.88 -12.22 16.05
C ASN A 153 10.26 -11.30 14.98
N SER A 154 9.35 -11.81 14.17
CA SER A 154 8.76 -11.11 13.01
C SER A 154 7.23 -11.05 13.02
N SER A 155 6.55 -11.78 13.91
CA SER A 155 5.10 -11.74 14.13
C SER A 155 4.60 -10.33 14.44
N GLY A 156 5.39 -9.55 15.19
CA GLY A 156 5.13 -8.14 15.45
C GLY A 156 5.06 -7.25 14.21
N GLN A 157 5.66 -7.66 13.09
CA GLN A 157 5.58 -6.94 11.81
C GLN A 157 4.18 -7.05 11.18
N VAL A 158 3.49 -8.19 11.35
CA VAL A 158 2.11 -8.39 10.88
C VAL A 158 1.18 -7.43 11.60
N VAL A 159 1.24 -7.42 12.93
CA VAL A 159 0.44 -6.53 13.76
C VAL A 159 0.72 -5.06 13.42
N TYR A 160 2.00 -4.70 13.31
CA TYR A 160 2.38 -3.33 12.96
C TYR A 160 1.82 -2.91 11.59
N ALA A 161 1.97 -3.74 10.56
CA ALA A 161 1.47 -3.46 9.22
C ALA A 161 -0.06 -3.30 9.21
N LEU A 162 -0.78 -4.15 9.95
CA LEU A 162 -2.23 -4.05 10.06
C LEU A 162 -2.67 -2.76 10.76
N ILE A 163 -1.99 -2.36 11.84
CA ILE A 163 -2.25 -1.07 12.49
C ILE A 163 -2.05 0.10 11.51
N LEU A 164 -1.01 0.07 10.68
CA LEU A 164 -0.79 1.12 9.68
C LEU A 164 -1.92 1.20 8.66
N VAL A 165 -2.49 0.08 8.24
CA VAL A 165 -3.69 0.05 7.40
C VAL A 165 -4.87 0.69 8.12
N LEU A 166 -5.12 0.33 9.38
CA LEU A 166 -6.22 0.91 10.15
C LEU A 166 -6.07 2.42 10.39
N LEU A 167 -4.84 2.90 10.58
CA LEU A 167 -4.55 4.34 10.66
C LEU A 167 -4.78 5.04 9.32
N LYS A 168 -4.35 4.42 8.22
CA LYS A 168 -4.51 4.96 6.86
C LYS A 168 -5.98 5.09 6.46
N GLU A 169 -6.79 4.10 6.79
CA GLU A 169 -8.22 4.05 6.44
C GLU A 169 -9.12 4.80 7.44
N ASP A 170 -8.51 5.58 8.34
CA ASP A 170 -9.19 6.37 9.37
C ASP A 170 -10.03 5.53 10.36
N VAL A 171 -9.73 4.24 10.51
CA VAL A 171 -10.36 3.36 11.49
C VAL A 171 -9.80 3.59 12.88
N LEU A 172 -8.48 3.72 12.98
CA LEU A 172 -7.77 4.07 14.21
C LEU A 172 -7.15 5.47 14.12
N LYS A 173 -6.84 6.05 15.27
CA LYS A 173 -5.93 7.19 15.41
C LYS A 173 -5.03 7.02 16.63
N ALA A 174 -3.85 7.63 16.59
CA ALA A 174 -3.00 7.69 17.79
C ALA A 174 -3.71 8.45 18.93
N SER A 175 -3.56 7.96 20.16
CA SER A 175 -4.02 8.64 21.36
C SER A 175 -3.26 9.96 21.53
N LYS A 176 -3.95 10.97 22.08
CA LYS A 176 -3.33 12.26 22.40
C LYS A 176 -2.20 12.12 23.43
N ASN A 177 -2.29 11.11 24.30
CA ASN A 177 -1.37 10.92 25.42
C ASN A 177 -0.11 10.13 25.02
N ASN A 178 -0.21 9.25 24.01
CA ASN A 178 0.87 8.35 23.63
C ASN A 178 0.73 7.91 22.17
N LYS A 179 1.76 8.19 21.35
CA LYS A 179 1.80 7.82 19.92
C LYS A 179 1.79 6.31 19.66
N ARG A 180 1.99 5.48 20.69
CA ARG A 180 1.95 4.00 20.62
C ARG A 180 0.65 3.39 21.16
N GLU A 181 -0.29 4.24 21.57
CA GLU A 181 -1.65 3.87 21.96
C GLU A 181 -2.59 4.32 20.87
N TYR A 182 -3.54 3.47 20.51
CA TYR A 182 -4.50 3.74 19.46
C TYR A 182 -5.91 3.74 20.02
N VAL A 183 -6.73 4.64 19.51
CA VAL A 183 -8.16 4.73 19.83
C VAL A 183 -8.96 4.56 18.56
N LEU A 184 -10.18 4.06 18.71
CA LEU A 184 -11.11 3.92 17.60
C LEU A 184 -11.55 5.31 17.13
N LYS A 185 -11.50 5.53 15.81
CA LYS A 185 -12.02 6.73 15.16
C LYS A 185 -13.34 6.43 14.47
N GLU A 186 -13.39 5.36 13.69
CA GLU A 186 -14.58 4.94 12.94
C GLU A 186 -14.56 3.42 12.75
N ARG A 187 -15.74 2.77 12.80
CA ARG A 187 -15.86 1.35 12.45
C ARG A 187 -16.13 1.23 10.96
N LYS A 188 -15.17 0.65 10.24
CA LYS A 188 -15.33 0.29 8.83
C LYS A 188 -15.00 -1.19 8.65
N MET A 189 -15.82 -1.90 7.88
CA MET A 189 -15.42 -3.21 7.39
C MET A 189 -14.42 -3.04 6.26
N LEU A 190 -13.14 -3.33 6.53
CA LEU A 190 -12.06 -3.20 5.55
C LEU A 190 -11.83 -4.46 4.72
N PHE A 191 -12.28 -5.62 5.21
CA PHE A 191 -11.88 -6.92 4.66
C PHE A 191 -13.08 -7.80 4.32
N SER A 192 -14.13 -7.25 3.70
CA SER A 192 -15.31 -7.99 3.23
C SER A 192 -14.99 -8.96 2.10
#